data_AF-A0A3A9AK74-F1
#
_entry.id   AF-A0A3A9AK74-F1
#
_cell.length_a   1.000
_cell.length_b   1.000
_cell.length_c   1.000
_cell.angle_alpha   90.00
_cell.angle_beta   90.00
_cell.angle_gamma   90.00
#
_symmetry.space_group_name_H-M   'P 1'
#
loop_
_entity.id
_entity.type
_entity.pdbx_description
1 polymer ?
#
loop_
_entity_poly.entity_id
_entity_poly.type
_entity_poly.pdbx_seq_one_letter_code
_entity_poly.pdbx_strand_id
1 'polypeptide(L)'
;MGNSLVDLFRSETEFDVKASEMYGLMREAAKAEFLLNAVKCDVPHTYARQIATGKKEDAPFIVAGIDLSSGKDWTPGQQDTAADETPEQEPERAAGQDVRSGSGSVGIIRKHEQRVEWIDIQDIIRKGNAPVSLPPGTEINFTLKNGDPASVVVVGVDHYEKGDCVFWFRRIIGRHCMNRDDTNEGRFPDSDMNAYLNDEVFALLPDDLQSVIAVHKTVQKTADDDIETEGRLFLMSVYEGRGSNDWAEYNGIDKQFPFFEERRNRVAYDEDGDPVWYWTADPSAANTTTFCLFSYGGSSNYFFASADGGVAPLFVIK
;
A
#
# COMPACT_ATOMS: atom_id res chain seq x y z
N MET A 1 -24.31 -46.39 -12.77
CA MET A 1 -23.41 -45.49 -13.51
C MET A 1 -24.26 -44.34 -13.98
N GLY A 2 -24.10 -43.15 -13.40
CA GLY A 2 -24.90 -41.98 -13.78
C GLY A 2 -24.28 -41.35 -15.02
N ASN A 3 -25.08 -41.14 -16.07
CA ASN A 3 -24.64 -40.44 -17.28
C ASN A 3 -24.33 -38.98 -16.92
N SER A 4 -23.21 -38.46 -17.43
CA SER A 4 -22.86 -37.06 -17.32
C SER A 4 -23.81 -36.21 -18.17
N LEU A 5 -24.04 -34.96 -17.78
CA LEU A 5 -24.76 -33.97 -18.59
C LEU A 5 -24.16 -33.82 -19.99
N VAL A 6 -22.86 -34.08 -20.12
CA VAL A 6 -22.12 -34.05 -21.39
C VAL A 6 -22.46 -35.23 -22.30
N ASP A 7 -22.93 -36.35 -21.75
CA ASP A 7 -23.33 -37.54 -22.53
C ASP A 7 -24.71 -37.38 -23.19
N LEU A 8 -25.50 -36.38 -22.77
CA LEU A 8 -26.82 -36.05 -23.30
C LEU A 8 -26.80 -35.10 -24.50
N PHE A 9 -25.70 -34.37 -24.71
CA PHE A 9 -25.54 -33.43 -25.82
C PHE A 9 -24.56 -33.99 -26.85
N ARG A 10 -25.07 -34.57 -27.94
CA ARG A 10 -24.24 -34.88 -29.13
C ARG A 10 -24.10 -33.62 -29.98
N SER A 11 -22.98 -33.47 -30.70
CA SER A 11 -22.63 -32.28 -31.48
C SER A 11 -23.69 -31.81 -32.48
N GLU A 12 -24.57 -32.72 -32.92
CA GLU A 12 -25.60 -32.47 -33.93
C GLU A 12 -27.01 -32.78 -33.41
N THR A 13 -27.27 -32.55 -32.11
CA THR A 13 -28.61 -32.76 -31.54
C THR A 13 -29.47 -31.52 -31.76
N GLU A 14 -30.50 -31.62 -32.58
CA GLU A 14 -31.53 -30.58 -32.75
C GLU A 14 -32.66 -30.79 -31.73
N PHE A 15 -32.99 -29.73 -30.99
CA PHE A 15 -34.13 -29.70 -30.09
C PHE A 15 -34.75 -28.29 -30.06
N ASP A 16 -36.06 -28.22 -29.96
CA ASP A 16 -36.79 -26.95 -29.88
C ASP A 16 -36.58 -26.32 -28.51
N VAL A 17 -35.80 -25.24 -28.46
CA VAL A 17 -35.51 -24.48 -27.24
C VAL A 17 -36.24 -23.14 -27.30
N LYS A 18 -36.84 -22.73 -26.19
CA LYS A 18 -37.37 -21.37 -26.08
C LYS A 18 -36.22 -20.37 -26.15
N ALA A 19 -36.36 -19.30 -26.92
CA ALA A 19 -35.32 -18.28 -27.05
C ALA A 19 -34.85 -17.72 -25.68
N SER A 20 -35.72 -17.70 -24.66
CA SER A 20 -35.39 -17.32 -23.28
C SER A 20 -34.39 -18.28 -22.61
N GLU A 21 -34.51 -19.58 -22.87
CA GLU A 21 -33.63 -20.61 -22.33
C GLU A 21 -32.27 -20.60 -23.06
N MET A 22 -32.29 -20.41 -24.40
CA MET A 22 -31.06 -20.22 -25.18
C MET A 22 -30.31 -18.95 -24.77
N TYR A 23 -31.04 -17.86 -24.49
CA TYR A 23 -30.46 -16.63 -23.96
C TYR A 23 -29.82 -16.83 -22.58
N GLY A 24 -30.48 -17.57 -21.68
CA GLY A 24 -29.92 -17.93 -20.38
C GLY A 24 -28.63 -18.72 -20.51
N LEU A 25 -28.61 -19.73 -21.38
CA LEU A 25 -27.44 -20.56 -21.64
C LEU A 25 -26.27 -19.76 -22.24
N MET A 26 -26.53 -18.92 -23.23
CA MET A 26 -25.51 -18.04 -23.84
C MET A 26 -24.94 -17.04 -22.84
N ARG A 27 -25.78 -16.50 -21.95
CA ARG A 27 -25.34 -15.58 -20.89
C ARG A 27 -24.38 -16.27 -19.92
N GLU A 28 -24.66 -17.50 -19.50
CA GLU A 28 -23.75 -18.24 -18.62
C GLU A 28 -22.47 -18.69 -19.34
N ALA A 29 -22.55 -19.08 -20.62
CA ALA A 29 -21.38 -19.42 -21.42
C ALA A 29 -20.42 -18.23 -21.57
N ALA A 30 -20.96 -17.03 -21.86
CA ALA A 30 -20.15 -15.80 -21.96
C ALA A 30 -19.48 -15.45 -20.62
N LYS A 31 -20.18 -15.61 -19.49
CA LYS A 31 -19.58 -15.41 -18.16
C LYS A 31 -18.42 -16.37 -17.91
N ALA A 32 -18.57 -17.64 -18.26
CA ALA A 32 -17.53 -18.64 -18.09
C ALA A 32 -16.29 -18.32 -18.95
N GLU A 33 -16.48 -17.86 -20.18
CA GLU A 33 -15.39 -17.43 -21.07
C GLU A 33 -14.61 -16.24 -20.49
N PHE A 34 -15.30 -15.22 -19.98
CA PHE A 34 -14.63 -14.08 -19.35
C PHE A 34 -13.83 -14.48 -18.10
N LEU A 35 -14.36 -15.39 -17.27
CA LEU A 35 -13.66 -15.88 -16.10
C LEU A 35 -12.42 -16.71 -16.48
N LEU A 36 -12.53 -17.58 -17.49
CA LEU A 36 -11.40 -18.39 -17.97
C LEU A 36 -10.27 -17.51 -18.54
N ASN A 37 -10.63 -16.47 -19.30
CA ASN A 37 -9.64 -15.52 -19.83
C ASN A 37 -9.03 -14.65 -18.73
N ALA A 38 -9.82 -14.26 -17.72
CA ALA A 38 -9.31 -13.53 -16.56
C ALA A 38 -8.27 -14.33 -15.77
N VAL A 39 -8.49 -15.65 -15.58
CA VAL A 39 -7.53 -16.54 -14.92
C VAL A 39 -6.24 -16.68 -15.75
N LYS A 40 -6.34 -16.81 -17.07
CA LYS A 40 -5.15 -16.90 -17.95
C LYS A 40 -4.28 -15.64 -17.95
N CYS A 41 -4.88 -14.49 -17.65
CA CYS A 41 -4.22 -13.19 -17.64
C CYS A 41 -3.89 -12.71 -16.22
N ASP A 42 -3.95 -13.59 -15.21
CA ASP A 42 -3.71 -13.29 -13.78
C ASP A 42 -4.47 -12.05 -13.28
N VAL A 43 -5.71 -11.87 -13.76
CA VAL A 43 -6.56 -10.74 -13.37
C VAL A 43 -7.00 -10.92 -11.92
N PRO A 44 -6.85 -9.89 -11.06
CA PRO A 44 -7.30 -9.98 -9.67
C PRO A 44 -8.77 -10.40 -9.57
N HIS A 45 -9.06 -11.31 -8.64
CA HIS A 45 -10.34 -12.02 -8.54
C HIS A 45 -11.56 -11.08 -8.42
N THR A 46 -11.39 -9.91 -7.81
CA THR A 46 -12.43 -8.87 -7.71
C THR A 46 -12.86 -8.34 -9.08
N TYR A 47 -11.90 -7.99 -9.95
CA TYR A 47 -12.22 -7.51 -11.29
C TYR A 47 -12.84 -8.60 -12.16
N ALA A 48 -12.38 -9.85 -12.01
CA ALA A 48 -12.96 -10.99 -12.71
C ALA A 48 -14.46 -11.19 -12.37
N ARG A 49 -14.84 -11.05 -11.09
CA ARG A 49 -16.25 -11.12 -10.66
C ARG A 49 -17.08 -9.94 -11.14
N GLN A 50 -16.53 -8.73 -11.10
CA GLN A 50 -17.22 -7.53 -11.61
C GLN A 50 -17.55 -7.66 -13.09
N ILE A 51 -16.61 -8.17 -13.90
CA ILE A 51 -16.81 -8.42 -15.33
C ILE A 51 -17.89 -9.50 -15.56
N ALA A 52 -17.84 -10.61 -14.82
CA ALA A 52 -18.80 -11.70 -14.98
C ALA A 52 -20.22 -11.35 -14.49
N THR A 53 -20.35 -10.53 -13.45
CA THR A 53 -21.66 -10.15 -12.89
C THR A 53 -22.25 -8.91 -13.54
N GLY A 54 -21.42 -8.09 -14.21
CA GLY A 54 -21.80 -6.78 -14.75
C GLY A 54 -22.15 -5.76 -13.68
N LYS A 55 -21.88 -6.08 -12.41
CA LYS A 55 -22.10 -5.20 -11.26
C LYS A 55 -20.74 -4.77 -10.76
N LYS A 56 -20.54 -3.46 -10.66
CA LYS A 56 -19.39 -2.93 -9.98
C LYS A 56 -19.57 -3.28 -8.50
N GLU A 57 -18.80 -4.26 -8.04
CA GLU A 57 -18.53 -4.41 -6.62
C GLU A 57 -17.83 -3.10 -6.25
N ASP A 58 -18.39 -2.34 -5.33
CA ASP A 58 -17.57 -1.37 -4.63
C ASP A 58 -16.35 -2.15 -4.17
N ALA A 59 -15.15 -1.64 -4.50
CA ALA A 59 -13.96 -2.20 -3.89
C ALA A 59 -14.29 -2.36 -2.41
N PRO A 60 -13.94 -3.47 -1.73
CA PRO A 60 -13.80 -3.35 -0.30
C PRO A 60 -12.85 -2.18 -0.13
N PHE A 61 -13.43 -1.03 0.23
CA PHE A 61 -12.69 0.05 0.76
C PHE A 61 -12.18 -0.57 2.03
N ILE A 62 -10.96 -1.11 1.98
CA ILE A 62 -10.19 -1.32 3.19
C ILE A 62 -9.80 0.10 3.61
N VAL A 63 -10.78 0.88 4.05
CA VAL A 63 -10.63 1.39 5.40
C VAL A 63 -10.86 0.15 6.25
N ALA A 64 -9.83 -0.26 6.97
CA ALA A 64 -10.05 -1.04 8.17
C ALA A 64 -10.94 -0.17 9.09
N GLY A 65 -12.24 -0.16 8.82
CA GLY A 65 -13.25 0.13 9.81
C GLY A 65 -13.12 -1.01 10.79
N ILE A 66 -12.32 -0.78 11.82
CA ILE A 66 -12.20 -1.64 12.98
C ILE A 66 -13.61 -1.80 13.54
N ASP A 67 -14.26 -2.92 13.26
CA ASP A 67 -15.46 -3.32 14.00
C ASP A 67 -15.00 -3.97 15.31
N LEU A 68 -15.05 -3.20 16.39
CA LEU A 68 -14.80 -3.67 17.77
C LEU A 68 -16.09 -4.18 18.44
N SER A 69 -17.17 -4.45 17.70
CA SER A 69 -18.35 -5.05 18.31
C SER A 69 -18.09 -6.53 18.66
N SER A 70 -18.23 -6.83 19.95
CA SER A 70 -17.97 -8.13 20.53
C SER A 70 -18.93 -9.19 20.00
N GLY A 71 -18.36 -10.27 19.45
CA GLY A 71 -18.83 -11.66 19.53
C GLY A 71 -20.26 -11.97 19.04
N LYS A 72 -20.35 -12.75 17.95
CA LYS A 72 -21.34 -13.83 17.89
C LYS A 72 -20.89 -14.93 16.93
N ASP A 73 -20.75 -16.12 17.50
CA ASP A 73 -20.45 -17.38 16.83
C ASP A 73 -21.39 -17.63 15.64
N TRP A 74 -20.81 -17.99 14.50
CA TRP A 74 -21.55 -18.33 13.30
C TRP A 74 -21.70 -19.85 13.17
N THR A 75 -22.95 -20.32 13.09
CA THR A 75 -23.30 -21.66 12.59
C THR A 75 -24.13 -21.53 11.31
N PRO A 76 -23.95 -22.38 10.29
CA PRO A 76 -24.53 -22.15 8.97
C PRO A 76 -25.90 -22.82 8.80
N GLY A 77 -26.86 -22.07 8.27
CA GLY A 77 -28.04 -22.59 7.59
C GLY A 77 -29.33 -21.89 7.99
N GLN A 78 -29.81 -20.96 7.15
CA GLN A 78 -31.21 -20.90 6.73
C GLN A 78 -31.37 -19.88 5.59
N GLN A 79 -31.98 -20.36 4.49
CA GLN A 79 -32.57 -19.58 3.43
C GLN A 79 -33.71 -18.74 4.00
N ASP A 80 -33.92 -17.53 3.46
CA ASP A 80 -35.24 -16.93 3.45
C ASP A 80 -35.63 -16.47 2.05
N THR A 81 -36.83 -16.92 1.72
CA THR A 81 -37.63 -16.58 0.56
C THR A 81 -38.47 -15.36 0.91
N ALA A 82 -38.75 -14.49 -0.06
CA ALA A 82 -39.89 -13.59 0.02
C ALA A 82 -40.39 -13.27 -1.40
N ALA A 83 -41.57 -13.81 -1.69
CA ALA A 83 -42.46 -13.37 -2.74
C ALA A 83 -43.16 -12.08 -2.32
N ASP A 84 -43.56 -11.23 -3.28
CA ASP A 84 -44.96 -10.81 -3.36
C ASP A 84 -45.29 -10.25 -4.76
N GLU A 85 -46.51 -10.53 -5.20
CA GLU A 85 -47.05 -10.34 -6.54
C GLU A 85 -47.96 -9.10 -6.66
N THR A 86 -47.99 -8.53 -7.88
CA THR A 86 -49.16 -7.92 -8.59
C THR A 86 -49.81 -6.59 -8.15
N PRO A 87 -50.60 -5.90 -9.02
CA PRO A 87 -50.74 -5.99 -10.50
C PRO A 87 -50.76 -4.62 -11.25
N GLU A 88 -50.71 -4.74 -12.57
CA GLU A 88 -50.84 -3.68 -13.60
C GLU A 88 -52.19 -2.95 -13.60
N GLN A 89 -52.17 -1.65 -13.93
CA GLN A 89 -53.27 -0.90 -14.56
C GLN A 89 -52.72 0.17 -15.52
N GLU A 90 -52.90 0.00 -16.82
CA GLU A 90 -52.87 1.09 -17.82
C GLU A 90 -54.26 1.76 -17.90
N PRO A 91 -54.31 3.06 -18.25
CA PRO A 91 -54.97 3.35 -19.53
C PRO A 91 -54.37 4.51 -20.36
N GLU A 92 -54.42 4.28 -21.67
CA GLU A 92 -54.72 5.18 -22.81
C GLU A 92 -53.87 6.43 -23.16
N ARG A 93 -53.71 6.56 -24.48
CA ARG A 93 -52.79 7.40 -25.26
C ARG A 93 -53.15 8.90 -25.26
N ALA A 94 -52.12 9.76 -25.27
CA ALA A 94 -52.11 10.99 -26.06
C ALA A 94 -50.69 11.28 -26.57
N ALA A 95 -50.58 11.52 -27.88
CA ALA A 95 -49.35 11.79 -28.58
C ALA A 95 -48.89 13.25 -28.36
N GLY A 96 -47.59 13.42 -28.11
CA GLY A 96 -46.89 14.70 -28.24
C GLY A 96 -46.41 15.31 -26.92
N GLN A 97 -45.20 14.93 -26.51
CA GLN A 97 -44.12 15.85 -26.07
C GLN A 97 -42.97 15.00 -25.53
N ASP A 98 -42.00 14.73 -26.40
CA ASP A 98 -40.66 14.35 -25.98
C ASP A 98 -40.03 15.53 -25.22
N VAL A 99 -40.02 15.45 -23.90
CA VAL A 99 -38.97 16.05 -23.08
C VAL A 99 -38.49 14.96 -22.14
N ARG A 100 -37.37 14.33 -22.51
CA ARG A 100 -36.59 13.50 -21.58
C ARG A 100 -36.13 14.41 -20.44
N SER A 101 -36.93 14.51 -19.39
CA SER A 101 -36.47 15.01 -18.10
C SER A 101 -35.55 13.93 -17.53
N GLY A 102 -34.26 14.03 -17.88
CA GLY A 102 -33.23 13.25 -17.23
C GLY A 102 -33.25 13.62 -15.75
N SER A 103 -33.85 12.76 -14.92
CA SER A 103 -33.69 12.82 -13.48
C SER A 103 -32.22 12.54 -13.18
N GLY A 104 -31.40 13.59 -13.27
CA GLY A 104 -30.02 13.56 -12.83
C GLY A 104 -30.03 13.30 -11.33
N SER A 105 -29.84 12.04 -10.94
CA SER A 105 -29.62 11.68 -9.56
C SER A 105 -28.34 12.39 -9.09
N VAL A 106 -28.49 13.43 -8.28
CA VAL A 106 -27.37 14.08 -7.61
C VAL A 106 -27.00 13.19 -6.43
N GLY A 107 -25.89 12.46 -6.56
CA GLY A 107 -25.28 11.74 -5.45
C GLY A 107 -24.45 12.70 -4.60
N ILE A 108 -24.82 12.88 -3.33
CA ILE A 108 -23.95 13.54 -2.36
C ILE A 108 -23.01 12.48 -1.80
N ILE A 109 -21.74 12.51 -2.20
CA ILE A 109 -20.69 11.70 -1.57
C ILE A 109 -20.25 12.44 -0.31
N ARG A 110 -20.69 11.96 0.85
CA ARG A 110 -20.15 12.42 2.14
C ARG A 110 -18.88 11.62 2.42
N LYS A 111 -17.72 12.28 2.30
CA LYS A 111 -16.44 11.72 2.73
C LYS A 111 -16.47 11.62 4.27
N HIS A 112 -16.69 10.43 4.80
CA HIS A 112 -16.59 10.19 6.23
C HIS A 112 -15.11 10.05 6.58
N GLU A 113 -14.49 11.15 7.01
CA GLU A 113 -13.12 11.17 7.48
C GLU A 113 -13.10 10.61 8.91
N GLN A 114 -12.84 9.31 9.03
CA GLN A 114 -12.60 8.71 10.33
C GLN A 114 -11.20 9.13 10.77
N ARG A 115 -11.12 10.00 11.78
CA ARG A 115 -9.84 10.36 12.38
C ARG A 115 -9.32 9.14 13.12
N VAL A 116 -8.14 8.68 12.70
CA VAL A 116 -7.37 7.64 13.36
C VAL A 116 -6.18 8.35 13.98
N GLU A 117 -6.04 8.26 15.29
CA GLU A 117 -4.91 8.86 15.99
C GLU A 117 -3.73 7.88 15.96
N TRP A 118 -2.50 8.38 16.11
CA TRP A 118 -1.31 7.51 16.09
C TRP A 118 -1.30 6.44 17.19
N ILE A 119 -1.99 6.70 18.31
CA ILE A 119 -2.17 5.71 19.38
C ILE A 119 -3.05 4.54 18.96
N ASP A 120 -4.05 4.76 18.08
CA ASP A 120 -4.90 3.69 17.56
C ASP A 120 -4.09 2.77 16.62
N ILE A 121 -3.19 3.36 15.83
CA ILE A 121 -2.23 2.64 14.98
C ILE A 121 -1.31 1.76 15.85
N GLN A 122 -0.75 2.32 16.92
CA GLN A 122 0.05 1.55 17.86
C GLN A 122 -0.75 0.39 18.47
N ASP A 123 -2.01 0.64 18.85
CA ASP A 123 -2.90 -0.38 19.40
C ASP A 123 -3.18 -1.52 18.41
N ILE A 124 -3.38 -1.21 17.12
CA ILE A 124 -3.52 -2.21 16.05
C ILE A 124 -2.27 -3.10 15.99
N ILE A 125 -1.09 -2.48 16.03
CA ILE A 125 0.20 -3.18 15.95
C ILE A 125 0.38 -4.10 17.16
N ARG A 126 0.16 -3.59 18.38
CA ARG A 126 0.25 -4.37 19.64
C ARG A 126 -0.72 -5.55 19.70
N LYS A 127 -1.90 -5.41 19.09
CA LYS A 127 -2.90 -6.48 18.99
C LYS A 127 -2.55 -7.53 17.92
N GLY A 128 -1.47 -7.34 17.16
CA GLY A 128 -1.05 -8.24 16.07
C GLY A 128 -1.92 -8.13 14.82
N ASN A 129 -2.70 -7.05 14.69
CA ASN A 129 -3.62 -6.85 13.57
C ASN A 129 -2.99 -6.04 12.42
N ALA A 130 -1.75 -5.58 12.56
CA ALA A 130 -1.05 -4.82 11.52
C ALA A 130 -1.03 -5.50 10.14
N PRO A 131 -0.83 -6.83 10.00
CA PRO A 131 -0.84 -7.48 8.68
C PRO A 131 -2.17 -7.34 7.93
N VAL A 132 -3.29 -7.14 8.63
CA VAL A 132 -4.63 -7.03 8.06
C VAL A 132 -5.05 -5.56 7.93
N SER A 133 -4.80 -4.75 8.96
CA SER A 133 -5.26 -3.36 9.05
C SER A 133 -4.28 -2.35 8.44
N LEU A 134 -2.99 -2.69 8.38
CA LEU A 134 -1.90 -1.85 7.90
C LEU A 134 -0.97 -2.66 6.98
N PRO A 135 -1.48 -3.31 5.90
CA PRO A 135 -0.63 -4.06 4.99
C PRO A 135 0.42 -3.15 4.33
N PRO A 136 1.60 -3.69 3.92
CA PRO A 136 2.58 -2.93 3.16
C PRO A 136 1.96 -2.22 1.94
N GLY A 137 2.29 -0.94 1.77
CA GLY A 137 1.67 -0.04 0.80
C GLY A 137 0.53 0.82 1.33
N THR A 138 0.13 0.66 2.60
CA THR A 138 -0.84 1.57 3.24
C THR A 138 -0.24 2.96 3.40
N GLU A 139 -0.83 3.96 2.75
CA GLU A 139 -0.41 5.36 2.85
C GLU A 139 -1.15 6.11 3.95
N ILE A 140 -0.43 6.91 4.73
CA ILE A 140 -0.96 7.73 5.81
C ILE A 140 -0.46 9.15 5.60
N ASN A 141 -1.40 10.09 5.51
CA ASN A 141 -1.13 11.50 5.31
C ASN A 141 -1.44 12.27 6.60
N PHE A 142 -0.57 13.18 6.97
CA PHE A 142 -0.70 14.00 8.18
C PHE A 142 -0.02 15.36 7.97
N THR A 143 -0.08 16.21 8.98
CA THR A 143 0.51 17.55 8.94
C THR A 143 1.59 17.67 10.01
N LEU A 144 2.75 18.19 9.64
CA LEU A 144 3.86 18.49 10.55
C LEU A 144 3.52 19.70 11.43
N LYS A 145 4.28 19.90 12.51
CA LYS A 145 4.06 21.03 13.44
C LYS A 145 4.23 22.40 12.78
N ASN A 146 5.01 22.49 11.71
CA ASN A 146 5.21 23.72 10.94
C ASN A 146 4.07 23.98 9.92
N GLY A 147 3.09 23.06 9.79
CA GLY A 147 1.97 23.17 8.87
C GLY A 147 2.18 22.45 7.53
N ASP A 148 3.37 21.92 7.27
CA ASP A 148 3.66 21.25 6.01
C ASP A 148 2.99 19.86 5.95
N PRO A 149 2.46 19.45 4.78
CA PRO A 149 1.92 18.12 4.60
C PRO A 149 3.03 17.06 4.56
N ALA A 150 2.83 15.96 5.27
CA ALA A 150 3.69 14.78 5.26
C ALA A 150 2.90 13.53 4.85
N SER A 151 3.61 12.58 4.23
CA SER A 151 3.04 11.32 3.77
C SER A 151 4.01 10.18 4.02
N VAL A 152 3.51 9.14 4.70
CA VAL A 152 4.28 7.93 5.01
C VAL A 152 3.55 6.70 4.47
N VAL A 153 4.32 5.66 4.19
CA VAL A 153 3.81 4.37 3.71
C VAL A 153 4.31 3.26 4.60
N VAL A 154 3.45 2.30 4.92
CA VAL A 154 3.89 1.06 5.58
C VAL A 154 4.75 0.26 4.62
N VAL A 155 6.01 0.02 4.97
CA VAL A 155 6.95 -0.73 4.11
C VAL A 155 7.17 -2.15 4.58
N GLY A 156 6.96 -2.42 5.86
CA GLY A 156 7.10 -3.75 6.46
C GLY A 156 6.27 -3.89 7.73
N VAL A 157 5.81 -5.11 7.97
CA VAL A 157 5.16 -5.55 9.21
C VAL A 157 5.90 -6.80 9.68
N ASP A 158 6.18 -6.92 10.97
CA ASP A 158 7.01 -7.97 11.54
C ASP A 158 8.39 -8.08 10.83
N HIS A 159 8.96 -6.94 10.44
CA HIS A 159 10.14 -6.89 9.58
C HIS A 159 11.44 -7.07 10.36
N TYR A 160 11.63 -6.28 11.43
CA TYR A 160 12.80 -6.41 12.30
C TYR A 160 12.52 -7.39 13.43
N GLU A 161 11.35 -7.24 14.06
CA GLU A 161 10.87 -8.12 15.11
C GLU A 161 9.36 -8.33 15.02
N LYS A 162 8.88 -9.41 15.61
CA LYS A 162 7.44 -9.68 15.66
C LYS A 162 6.74 -8.62 16.52
N GLY A 163 5.68 -8.03 15.99
CA GLY A 163 4.91 -6.96 16.60
C GLY A 163 5.40 -5.56 16.21
N ASP A 164 6.23 -5.43 15.18
CA ASP A 164 6.63 -4.13 14.64
C ASP A 164 5.89 -3.76 13.34
N CYS A 165 5.86 -2.46 13.07
CA CYS A 165 5.46 -1.92 11.78
C CYS A 165 6.39 -0.77 11.42
N VAL A 166 6.89 -0.80 10.19
CA VAL A 166 7.90 0.14 9.68
C VAL A 166 7.26 1.06 8.66
N PHE A 167 7.48 2.36 8.85
CA PHE A 167 6.90 3.42 8.03
C PHE A 167 8.01 4.19 7.35
N TRP A 168 7.82 4.51 6.07
CA TRP A 168 8.76 5.28 5.26
C TRP A 168 8.11 6.56 4.74
N PHE A 169 8.83 7.68 4.80
CA PHE A 169 8.39 8.95 4.22
C PHE A 169 8.48 8.92 2.70
N ARG A 170 7.34 8.77 2.02
CA ARG A 170 7.28 8.80 0.55
C ARG A 170 7.38 10.22 -0.01
N ARG A 171 6.90 11.20 0.76
CA ARG A 171 7.20 12.62 0.54
C ARG A 171 8.38 13.01 1.43
N ILE A 172 9.44 13.56 0.85
CA ILE A 172 10.63 13.96 1.62
C ILE A 172 10.26 15.03 2.65
N ILE A 173 10.92 14.99 3.81
CA ILE A 173 10.68 15.92 4.93
C ILE A 173 11.65 17.12 4.91
N GLY A 174 12.38 17.28 3.82
CA GLY A 174 13.35 18.35 3.62
C GLY A 174 14.54 17.87 2.80
N ARG A 175 15.52 18.77 2.67
CA ARG A 175 16.81 18.48 2.07
C ARG A 175 17.91 18.72 3.08
N HIS A 176 18.87 17.81 3.11
CA HIS A 176 20.04 17.93 3.96
C HIS A 176 21.21 17.16 3.33
N CYS A 177 22.44 17.59 3.60
CA CYS A 177 23.64 16.84 3.25
C CYS A 177 23.89 15.68 4.23
N MET A 178 24.62 14.65 3.80
CA MET A 178 25.00 13.60 4.75
C MET A 178 26.02 14.12 5.75
N ASN A 179 27.09 14.74 5.26
CA ASN A 179 28.18 15.35 6.03
C ASN A 179 28.71 16.60 5.33
N ARG A 180 28.82 17.72 6.05
CA ARG A 180 29.30 19.00 5.50
C ARG A 180 30.74 18.97 5.00
N ASP A 181 31.59 18.19 5.66
CA ASP A 181 33.03 18.11 5.37
C ASP A 181 33.38 17.16 4.20
N ASP A 182 32.36 16.69 3.46
CA ASP A 182 32.51 15.83 2.27
C ASP A 182 33.27 14.52 2.51
N THR A 183 33.02 13.87 3.65
CA THR A 183 33.61 12.59 4.04
C THR A 183 32.53 11.57 4.40
N ASN A 184 32.81 10.29 4.23
CA ASN A 184 32.01 9.20 4.80
C ASN A 184 32.63 8.53 6.03
N GLU A 185 33.69 9.14 6.56
CA GLU A 185 34.25 8.80 7.87
C GLU A 185 33.19 8.94 8.97
N GLY A 186 33.21 8.04 9.96
CA GLY A 186 32.19 7.96 11.01
C GLY A 186 30.81 7.44 10.53
N ARG A 187 30.60 7.41 9.20
CA ARG A 187 29.46 6.78 8.51
C ARG A 187 28.13 7.40 8.96
N PHE A 188 27.04 6.65 8.90
CA PHE A 188 25.74 7.18 9.35
C PHE A 188 25.69 7.55 10.85
N PRO A 189 26.22 6.74 11.79
CA PRO A 189 26.19 7.06 13.23
C PRO A 189 26.71 8.46 13.55
N ASP A 190 27.86 8.82 13.00
CA ASP A 190 28.52 10.10 13.26
C ASP A 190 28.16 11.18 12.22
N SER A 191 27.16 10.91 11.37
CA SER A 191 26.80 11.84 10.30
C SER A 191 26.01 13.05 10.79
N ASP A 192 26.18 14.19 10.11
CA ASP A 192 25.33 15.36 10.33
C ASP A 192 23.85 15.02 10.08
N MET A 193 23.57 14.10 9.15
CA MET A 193 22.23 13.60 8.88
C MET A 193 21.60 12.87 10.07
N ASN A 194 22.34 12.06 10.82
CA ASN A 194 21.79 11.35 11.96
C ASN A 194 21.31 12.32 13.06
N ALA A 195 22.14 13.33 13.35
CA ALA A 195 21.79 14.42 14.24
C ALA A 195 20.57 15.19 13.71
N TYR A 196 20.58 15.60 12.44
CA TYR A 196 19.45 16.29 11.81
C TYR A 196 18.13 15.50 11.93
N LEU A 197 18.17 14.19 11.72
CA LEU A 197 17.00 13.33 11.85
C LEU A 197 16.46 13.27 13.28
N ASN A 198 17.33 13.00 14.27
CA ASN A 198 16.89 12.71 15.63
C ASN A 198 16.69 13.96 16.50
N ASP A 199 17.27 15.09 16.11
CA ASP A 199 17.13 16.37 16.82
C ASP A 199 16.11 17.30 16.15
N GLU A 200 16.26 17.57 14.85
CA GLU A 200 15.43 18.56 14.14
C GLU A 200 14.17 17.93 13.55
N VAL A 201 14.31 16.90 12.72
CA VAL A 201 13.17 16.27 12.02
C VAL A 201 12.21 15.61 13.01
N PHE A 202 12.73 14.88 14.01
CA PHE A 202 11.89 14.27 15.03
C PHE A 202 11.07 15.32 15.79
N ALA A 203 11.65 16.49 16.08
CA ALA A 203 10.96 17.57 16.77
C ALA A 203 9.82 18.19 15.94
N LEU A 204 9.89 18.12 14.60
CA LEU A 204 8.85 18.61 13.68
C LEU A 204 7.61 17.69 13.60
N LEU A 205 7.74 16.42 13.99
CA LEU A 205 6.63 15.47 13.98
C LEU A 205 5.55 15.85 15.01
N PRO A 206 4.26 15.52 14.76
CA PRO A 206 3.19 15.66 15.76
C PRO A 206 3.52 14.97 17.09
N ASP A 207 3.07 15.55 18.22
CA ASP A 207 3.40 15.03 19.56
C ASP A 207 2.87 13.61 19.80
N ASP A 208 1.68 13.32 19.27
CA ASP A 208 1.07 11.99 19.33
C ASP A 208 1.87 10.96 18.53
N LEU A 209 2.38 11.31 17.33
CA LEU A 209 3.30 10.47 16.57
C LEU A 209 4.62 10.26 17.32
N GLN A 210 5.22 11.32 17.85
CA GLN A 210 6.47 11.22 18.63
C GLN A 210 6.34 10.24 19.81
N SER A 211 5.16 10.19 20.44
CA SER A 211 4.91 9.34 21.61
C SER A 211 4.84 7.84 21.29
N VAL A 212 4.58 7.46 20.04
CA VAL A 212 4.43 6.06 19.62
C VAL A 212 5.63 5.51 18.84
N ILE A 213 6.52 6.38 18.36
CA ILE A 213 7.75 5.95 17.67
C ILE A 213 8.68 5.27 18.66
N ALA A 214 9.05 4.03 18.35
CA ALA A 214 10.03 3.27 19.11
C ALA A 214 11.46 3.67 18.73
N VAL A 215 12.38 3.56 19.70
CA VAL A 215 13.81 3.54 19.40
C VAL A 215 14.11 2.25 18.64
N HIS A 216 14.86 2.37 17.55
CA HIS A 216 15.27 1.27 16.70
C HIS A 216 16.80 1.28 16.52
N LYS A 217 17.39 0.08 16.46
CA LYS A 217 18.82 -0.11 16.29
C LYS A 217 19.12 -0.50 14.84
N THR A 218 19.90 0.32 14.15
CA THR A 218 20.45 0.03 12.83
C THR A 218 21.89 -0.46 12.94
N VAL A 219 22.34 -1.23 11.96
CA VAL A 219 23.70 -1.80 11.93
C VAL A 219 24.36 -1.50 10.58
N GLN A 220 25.57 -0.94 10.62
CA GLN A 220 26.41 -0.71 9.46
C GLN A 220 27.70 -1.52 9.58
N LYS A 221 28.00 -2.34 8.57
CA LYS A 221 29.17 -3.21 8.60
C LYS A 221 30.45 -2.49 8.16
N THR A 222 31.55 -2.68 8.89
CA THR A 222 32.89 -2.26 8.48
C THR A 222 33.76 -3.46 8.10
N ALA A 223 34.94 -3.16 7.55
CA ALA A 223 35.98 -4.17 7.29
C ALA A 223 36.50 -4.82 8.59
N ASP A 224 36.44 -4.09 9.72
CA ASP A 224 37.08 -4.46 10.99
C ASP A 224 36.07 -4.80 12.11
N ASP A 225 34.86 -4.23 12.11
CA ASP A 225 33.77 -4.38 13.10
C ASP A 225 32.38 -3.91 12.57
N ASP A 226 31.29 -4.35 13.21
CA ASP A 226 29.94 -3.81 12.96
C ASP A 226 29.68 -2.59 13.86
N ILE A 227 29.18 -1.48 13.27
CA ILE A 227 28.79 -0.29 14.03
C ILE A 227 27.28 -0.27 14.19
N GLU A 228 26.83 -0.23 15.43
CA GLU A 228 25.43 -0.15 15.80
C GLU A 228 25.04 1.29 16.13
N THR A 229 23.83 1.69 15.79
CA THR A 229 23.29 3.02 16.11
C THR A 229 21.85 2.92 16.49
N GLU A 230 21.47 3.59 17.57
CA GLU A 230 20.09 3.70 18.00
C GLU A 230 19.53 5.08 17.67
N GLY A 231 18.31 5.10 17.15
CA GLY A 231 17.61 6.33 16.82
C GLY A 231 16.10 6.10 16.77
N ARG A 232 15.33 7.18 16.79
CA ARG A 232 13.88 7.14 16.54
C ARG A 232 13.58 7.27 15.06
N LEU A 233 14.37 8.10 14.38
CA LEU A 233 14.39 8.21 12.92
C LEU A 233 15.73 7.72 12.40
N PHE A 234 15.70 7.03 11.27
CA PHE A 234 16.89 6.52 10.59
C PHE A 234 16.65 6.50 9.07
N LEU A 235 17.70 6.32 8.29
CA LEU A 235 17.57 6.13 6.84
C LEU A 235 17.51 4.64 6.50
N MET A 236 16.77 4.34 5.46
CA MET A 236 16.74 3.01 4.84
C MET A 236 18.13 2.63 4.32
N SER A 237 18.50 1.35 4.44
CA SER A 237 19.69 0.83 3.75
C SER A 237 19.41 0.51 2.28
N VAL A 238 20.45 0.50 1.44
CA VAL A 238 20.34 0.08 0.04
C VAL A 238 19.77 -1.35 -0.03
N TYR A 239 20.15 -2.22 0.90
CA TYR A 239 19.70 -3.60 0.91
C TYR A 239 18.23 -3.71 1.30
N GLU A 240 17.79 -2.95 2.30
CA GLU A 240 16.38 -2.86 2.69
C GLU A 240 15.48 -2.37 1.55
N GLY A 241 15.96 -1.41 0.75
CA GLY A 241 15.22 -0.90 -0.41
C GLY A 241 15.30 -1.80 -1.64
N ARG A 242 16.45 -2.41 -1.93
CA ARG A 242 16.70 -3.09 -3.22
C ARG A 242 16.84 -4.61 -3.13
N GLY A 243 17.12 -5.15 -1.95
CA GLY A 243 17.45 -6.55 -1.71
C GLY A 243 18.83 -6.96 -2.23
N SER A 244 19.68 -5.99 -2.57
CA SER A 244 21.04 -6.21 -3.05
C SER A 244 21.81 -4.90 -3.11
N ASN A 245 23.12 -4.95 -2.84
CA ASN A 245 23.97 -3.78 -2.80
C ASN A 245 24.89 -3.70 -4.03
N ASP A 246 24.80 -2.58 -4.75
CA ASP A 246 25.72 -2.29 -5.87
C ASP A 246 26.90 -1.42 -5.41
N TRP A 247 26.69 -0.56 -4.41
CA TRP A 247 27.60 0.50 -4.01
C TRP A 247 27.94 0.52 -2.51
N ALA A 248 27.27 -0.33 -1.73
CA ALA A 248 27.41 -0.44 -0.28
C ALA A 248 27.84 -1.85 0.11
N GLU A 249 28.43 -2.01 1.29
CA GLU A 249 28.68 -3.34 1.83
C GLU A 249 27.43 -3.89 2.52
N TYR A 250 27.09 -5.16 2.29
CA TYR A 250 25.96 -5.79 2.97
C TYR A 250 26.29 -6.08 4.43
N ASN A 251 25.43 -5.65 5.35
CA ASN A 251 25.64 -5.83 6.78
C ASN A 251 25.37 -7.26 7.30
N GLY A 252 24.91 -8.18 6.46
CA GLY A 252 24.68 -9.57 6.83
C GLY A 252 23.35 -9.85 7.51
N ILE A 253 22.57 -8.82 7.87
CA ILE A 253 21.32 -8.96 8.63
C ILE A 253 20.10 -8.35 7.93
N ASP A 254 20.30 -7.32 7.10
CA ASP A 254 19.19 -6.63 6.45
C ASP A 254 18.42 -7.55 5.51
N LYS A 255 17.11 -7.28 5.42
CA LYS A 255 16.18 -7.96 4.51
C LYS A 255 15.50 -6.90 3.67
N GLN A 256 15.19 -7.22 2.42
CA GLN A 256 14.41 -6.29 1.60
C GLN A 256 13.00 -6.12 2.17
N PHE A 257 12.51 -4.89 2.24
CA PHE A 257 11.11 -4.64 2.53
C PHE A 257 10.22 -5.10 1.36
N PRO A 258 9.14 -5.86 1.61
CA PRO A 258 8.22 -6.31 0.55
C PRO A 258 7.70 -5.17 -0.32
N PHE A 259 7.44 -4.00 0.27
CA PHE A 259 6.96 -2.83 -0.46
C PHE A 259 7.94 -2.36 -1.55
N PHE A 260 9.25 -2.50 -1.32
CA PHE A 260 10.27 -2.01 -2.25
C PHE A 260 10.76 -3.06 -3.26
N GLU A 261 10.21 -4.28 -3.27
CA GLU A 261 10.48 -5.26 -4.33
C GLU A 261 10.27 -4.63 -5.72
N GLU A 262 9.18 -3.88 -5.86
CA GLU A 262 8.88 -3.08 -7.03
C GLU A 262 9.68 -1.77 -7.07
N ARG A 263 10.51 -1.58 -8.09
CA ARG A 263 11.38 -0.39 -8.22
C ARG A 263 10.64 0.95 -8.13
N ARG A 264 9.43 1.02 -8.69
CA ARG A 264 8.60 2.24 -8.68
C ARG A 264 8.19 2.68 -7.27
N ASN A 265 8.19 1.73 -6.32
CA ASN A 265 7.84 2.01 -4.93
C ASN A 265 9.02 2.65 -4.18
N ARG A 266 10.24 2.60 -4.73
CA ARG A 266 11.43 3.25 -4.17
C ARG A 266 11.56 4.73 -4.56
N VAL A 267 10.60 5.30 -5.28
CA VAL A 267 10.62 6.71 -5.69
C VAL A 267 10.02 7.58 -4.59
N ALA A 268 10.77 8.59 -4.14
CA ALA A 268 10.29 9.63 -3.25
C ALA A 268 9.90 10.88 -4.05
N TYR A 269 9.10 11.75 -3.44
CA TYR A 269 8.61 12.98 -4.07
C TYR A 269 8.91 14.19 -3.19
N ASP A 270 9.13 15.33 -3.84
CA ASP A 270 9.27 16.62 -3.17
C ASP A 270 7.91 17.27 -2.88
N GLU A 271 7.96 18.55 -2.51
CA GLU A 271 6.78 19.30 -2.09
C GLU A 271 5.78 19.58 -3.23
N ASP A 272 6.27 19.62 -4.46
CA ASP A 272 5.50 19.83 -5.68
C ASP A 272 4.98 18.50 -6.26
N GLY A 273 5.41 17.37 -5.69
CA GLY A 273 5.06 16.03 -6.16
C GLY A 273 5.96 15.53 -7.29
N ASP A 274 7.11 16.16 -7.50
CA ASP A 274 8.08 15.74 -8.50
C ASP A 274 8.99 14.63 -7.94
N PRO A 275 9.30 13.59 -8.73
CA PRO A 275 10.24 12.55 -8.32
C PRO A 275 11.61 13.13 -7.97
N VAL A 276 12.10 12.78 -6.78
CA VAL A 276 13.38 13.28 -6.26
C VAL A 276 14.27 12.12 -5.83
N TRP A 277 15.58 12.34 -5.90
CA TRP A 277 16.55 11.43 -5.30
C TRP A 277 16.66 11.69 -3.80
N TYR A 278 16.95 10.65 -3.02
CA TYR A 278 17.07 10.74 -1.56
C TYR A 278 18.14 9.82 -1.02
N TRP A 279 18.69 10.19 0.14
CA TRP A 279 19.77 9.48 0.80
C TRP A 279 19.35 8.12 1.36
N THR A 280 20.29 7.17 1.35
CA THR A 280 20.23 5.94 2.16
C THR A 280 21.24 6.04 3.29
N ALA A 281 21.16 5.17 4.31
CA ALA A 281 22.11 5.18 5.41
C ALA A 281 23.55 4.82 4.96
N ASP A 282 23.69 4.05 3.89
CA ASP A 282 24.96 3.40 3.57
C ASP A 282 26.04 4.36 3.06
N PRO A 283 27.26 4.31 3.63
CA PRO A 283 28.43 4.89 2.99
C PRO A 283 28.77 4.10 1.73
N SER A 284 29.35 4.77 0.73
CA SER A 284 29.84 4.07 -0.46
C SER A 284 31.05 3.19 -0.12
N ALA A 285 31.01 1.93 -0.54
CA ALA A 285 32.16 1.03 -0.49
C ALA A 285 33.24 1.38 -1.53
N ALA A 286 32.90 2.19 -2.53
CA ALA A 286 33.79 2.52 -3.65
C ALA A 286 34.58 3.83 -3.44
N ASN A 287 34.07 4.76 -2.63
CA ASN A 287 34.67 6.09 -2.50
C ASN A 287 34.46 6.63 -1.08
N THR A 288 35.51 7.23 -0.51
CA THR A 288 35.56 7.68 0.89
C THR A 288 34.85 9.02 1.13
N THR A 289 34.37 9.70 0.08
CA THR A 289 33.68 11.00 0.18
C THR A 289 32.19 10.93 -0.15
N THR A 290 31.65 9.71 -0.35
CA THR A 290 30.29 9.56 -0.87
C THR A 290 29.42 8.63 -0.01
N PHE A 291 28.11 8.90 -0.07
CA PHE A 291 27.06 8.03 0.47
C PHE A 291 26.13 7.56 -0.63
N CYS A 292 25.45 6.45 -0.37
CA CYS A 292 24.49 5.88 -1.27
C CYS A 292 23.15 6.64 -1.25
N LEU A 293 22.41 6.53 -2.34
CA LEU A 293 21.12 7.16 -2.55
C LEU A 293 20.25 6.31 -3.49
N PHE A 294 18.95 6.58 -3.49
CA PHE A 294 18.07 6.16 -4.57
C PHE A 294 17.77 7.36 -5.48
N SER A 295 17.92 7.17 -6.79
CA SER A 295 17.62 8.19 -7.79
C SER A 295 16.11 8.41 -7.96
N TYR A 296 15.73 9.46 -8.67
CA TYR A 296 14.33 9.75 -9.04
C TYR A 296 13.62 8.61 -9.81
N GLY A 297 14.37 7.63 -10.35
CA GLY A 297 13.84 6.42 -11.00
C GLY A 297 13.83 5.17 -10.12
N GLY A 298 14.20 5.28 -8.84
CA GLY A 298 14.30 4.17 -7.89
C GLY A 298 15.53 3.27 -8.07
N SER A 299 16.55 3.73 -8.81
CA SER A 299 17.82 3.02 -8.98
C SER A 299 18.81 3.43 -7.89
N SER A 300 19.58 2.47 -7.36
CA SER A 300 20.65 2.77 -6.40
C SER A 300 21.82 3.48 -7.08
N ASN A 301 22.37 4.49 -6.42
CA ASN A 301 23.55 5.24 -6.84
C ASN A 301 24.29 5.76 -5.60
N TYR A 302 25.28 6.64 -5.78
CA TYR A 302 25.97 7.36 -4.72
C TYR A 302 26.27 8.80 -5.14
N PHE A 303 26.51 9.67 -4.17
CA PHE A 303 26.88 11.06 -4.42
C PHE A 303 27.70 11.64 -3.26
N PHE A 304 28.32 12.80 -3.49
CA PHE A 304 29.16 13.51 -2.53
C PHE A 304 28.41 13.78 -1.22
N ALA A 305 29.04 13.47 -0.08
CA ALA A 305 28.40 13.56 1.23
C ALA A 305 27.96 15.00 1.57
N SER A 306 28.66 16.00 1.03
CA SER A 306 28.36 17.43 1.18
C SER A 306 27.20 17.94 0.33
N ALA A 307 26.68 17.13 -0.59
CA ALA A 307 25.60 17.54 -1.47
C ALA A 307 24.26 17.63 -0.74
N ASP A 308 23.42 18.57 -1.14
CA ASP A 308 22.08 18.70 -0.57
C ASP A 308 21.10 17.73 -1.26
N GLY A 309 20.52 16.82 -0.49
CA GLY A 309 19.71 15.70 -1.00
C GLY A 309 18.41 15.48 -0.24
N GLY A 310 17.46 14.79 -0.88
CA GLY A 310 16.17 14.50 -0.26
C GLY A 310 16.30 13.62 0.99
N VAL A 311 15.50 13.93 2.02
CA VAL A 311 15.49 13.20 3.30
C VAL A 311 14.17 12.45 3.41
N ALA A 312 14.24 11.12 3.35
CA ALA A 312 13.08 10.22 3.41
C ALA A 312 13.31 9.15 4.49
N PRO A 313 13.12 9.50 5.78
CA PRO A 313 13.47 8.61 6.88
C PRO A 313 12.48 7.46 7.02
N LEU A 314 12.88 6.49 7.84
CA LEU A 314 12.08 5.42 8.40
C LEU A 314 11.83 5.68 9.88
N PHE A 315 10.73 5.14 10.39
CA PHE A 315 10.49 4.96 11.81
C PHE A 315 9.74 3.67 12.08
N VAL A 316 9.81 3.19 13.33
CA VAL A 316 9.17 1.95 13.76
C VAL A 316 8.16 2.27 14.85
N ILE A 317 6.97 1.65 14.78
CA ILE A 317 6.00 1.61 15.88
C ILE A 317 5.86 0.17 16.37
N LYS A 318 5.75 0.02 17.69
CA LYS A 318 5.63 -1.25 18.42
C LYS A 318 4.53 -1.18 19.49
#